data_AF-A0A4Y9Z955-F1
#
_entry.id   AF-A0A4Y9Z955-F1
#
_cell.length_a   1.000
_cell.length_b   1.000
_cell.length_c   1.000
_cell.angle_alpha   90.00
_cell.angle_beta   90.00
_cell.angle_gamma   90.00
#
_symmetry.space_group_name_H-M   'P 1'
#
loop_
_entity.id
_entity.type
_entity.pdbx_description
1 polymer ?
#
loop_
_entity_poly.entity_id
_entity_poly.type
_entity_poly.pdbx_seq_one_letter_code
_entity_poly.pdbx_strand_id
1 'polypeptide(L)'
;MDPSTYKTHTTTTRGFTYAYHRTPTQDKTKPTLVLLHGFPSSAWDWQHVVAHFAPLGYGLIVPDMLGYGRTDKPTDPAAYVGSKLAQDIVDIMDAEGVQQAVIIGHDWGSRVASRIANLHPQRVRALAFLAVGYVPPNPDFDPAKLAAFVKATYGREFFGYWGFFAQPGADKVIEQNVRPQSFSLSPTLYMDLDMLLAVIFALIDSFLSLFFPNPPELWIDHVGPAGKAKEWVESNRLSDPPAYFTSEVKEHYKQALLAGGLAAPLCYYTVNTKGLNAEDDKLVPLEAYDLPFPIFFGAAKKDFISLPSAALASLQRHAKGALTVKEFEADHWLTLSHPAELNAALEEWVGGPIATHTPHAMSSTTSPTTTTYTLASLAYTKLILHALKHPHTPANGVLLGTVSRSSTNANVNVDVAITDAVPLLHHWTSLSPMMEIGLELARGHAAARKLEVVGYYQAAEHLHQNKHGHGHGHGHGHEAALAPVGERVAGMLREACGEAVALVIDGDRIGETDTDGHAQAHPLIVRLHVTSSEPLTNSPLPSRTSPPRPRAPRPGARSRCPPPDSASTHTPTLTLTLAPDLLARTLRLAREHGLQRLLGDFDDHLEDVSVDWLGNGRVGEVLGEVGV
;
A
#
# COMPACT_ATOMS: atom_id res chain seq x y z
N MET A 1 -5.98 -32.61 14.05
CA MET A 1 -6.44 -31.90 15.29
C MET A 1 -7.64 -32.63 15.87
N ASP A 2 -7.69 -32.81 17.19
CA ASP A 2 -8.87 -33.38 17.86
C ASP A 2 -10.10 -32.48 17.62
N PRO A 3 -11.18 -32.96 16.95
CA PRO A 3 -12.40 -32.18 16.72
C PRO A 3 -13.02 -31.65 17.99
N SER A 4 -12.78 -32.33 19.13
CA SER A 4 -13.22 -31.86 20.43
C SER A 4 -12.61 -30.50 20.74
N THR A 5 -11.40 -30.17 20.30
CA THR A 5 -10.71 -28.91 20.61
C THR A 5 -11.20 -27.68 19.83
N TYR A 6 -12.09 -27.86 18.86
CA TYR A 6 -12.83 -26.75 18.25
C TYR A 6 -14.01 -26.42 19.15
N LYS A 7 -13.78 -25.56 20.14
CA LYS A 7 -14.73 -25.32 21.21
C LYS A 7 -15.29 -23.92 21.25
N THR A 8 -14.72 -22.97 20.50
CA THR A 8 -15.12 -21.57 20.63
C THR A 8 -15.90 -21.10 19.42
N HIS A 9 -17.06 -20.52 19.72
CA HIS A 9 -17.90 -19.81 18.77
C HIS A 9 -17.93 -18.36 19.22
N THR A 10 -17.52 -17.44 18.35
CA THR A 10 -17.61 -16.00 18.61
C THR A 10 -18.44 -15.37 17.52
N THR A 11 -19.44 -14.60 17.92
CA THR A 11 -20.20 -13.75 17.01
C THR A 11 -19.44 -12.44 16.84
N THR A 12 -19.02 -12.14 15.61
CA THR A 12 -18.32 -10.91 15.27
C THR A 12 -19.26 -9.70 15.37
N THR A 13 -18.70 -8.50 15.37
CA THR A 13 -19.47 -7.24 15.34
C THR A 13 -20.39 -7.12 14.13
N ARG A 14 -20.13 -7.91 13.08
CA ARG A 14 -20.93 -8.01 11.86
C ARG A 14 -22.04 -9.06 11.94
N GLY A 15 -22.15 -9.77 13.05
CA GLY A 15 -23.20 -10.76 13.31
C GLY A 15 -22.90 -12.18 12.81
N PHE A 16 -21.69 -12.45 12.31
CA PHE A 16 -21.31 -13.80 11.87
C PHE A 16 -20.70 -14.61 13.01
N THR A 17 -21.09 -15.87 13.12
CA THR A 17 -20.52 -16.81 14.08
C THR A 17 -19.34 -17.55 13.47
N TYR A 18 -18.17 -17.36 14.08
CA TYR A 18 -16.94 -18.06 13.71
C TYR A 18 -16.67 -19.23 14.64
N ALA A 19 -16.35 -20.38 14.05
CA ALA A 19 -15.81 -21.52 14.77
C ALA A 19 -14.29 -21.55 14.64
N TYR A 20 -13.58 -21.76 15.75
CA TYR A 20 -12.12 -21.82 15.74
C TYR A 20 -11.57 -22.75 16.81
N HIS A 21 -10.37 -23.27 16.54
CA HIS A 21 -9.56 -23.94 17.55
C HIS A 21 -8.79 -22.90 18.38
N ARG A 22 -8.80 -23.09 19.70
CA ARG A 22 -8.08 -22.24 20.65
C ARG A 22 -7.23 -23.07 21.60
N THR A 23 -5.94 -22.75 21.64
CA THR A 23 -5.03 -23.15 22.73
C THR A 23 -4.59 -21.90 23.51
N PRO A 24 -4.99 -21.71 24.79
CA PRO A 24 -4.53 -20.58 25.60
C PRO A 24 -3.01 -20.58 25.78
N THR A 25 -2.41 -19.39 25.83
CA THR A 25 -0.98 -19.24 26.13
C THR A 25 -0.65 -19.78 27.52
N GLN A 26 0.28 -20.73 27.61
CA GLN A 26 0.73 -21.30 28.88
C GLN A 26 2.00 -20.60 29.39
N ASP A 27 2.88 -20.17 28.48
CA ASP A 27 4.06 -19.37 28.78
C ASP A 27 3.82 -17.92 28.33
N LYS A 28 3.71 -17.00 29.31
CA LYS A 28 3.45 -15.57 29.04
C LYS A 28 4.55 -14.86 28.25
N THR A 29 5.72 -15.46 28.09
CA THR A 29 6.80 -14.94 27.24
C THR A 29 6.61 -15.30 25.77
N LYS A 30 5.71 -16.25 25.46
CA LYS A 30 5.41 -16.68 24.10
C LYS A 30 4.19 -15.94 23.53
N PRO A 31 4.24 -15.49 22.26
CA PRO A 31 3.11 -14.83 21.63
C PRO A 31 1.96 -15.80 21.35
N THR A 32 0.78 -15.26 21.09
CA THR A 32 -0.28 -16.00 20.40
C THR A 32 0.00 -15.99 18.89
N LEU A 33 -0.17 -17.14 18.24
CA LEU A 33 -0.16 -17.30 16.79
C LEU A 33 -1.59 -17.36 16.28
N VAL A 34 -1.92 -16.53 15.30
CA VAL A 34 -3.21 -16.57 14.58
C VAL A 34 -2.95 -17.18 13.21
N LEU A 35 -3.55 -18.34 12.93
CA LEU A 35 -3.25 -19.16 11.75
C LEU A 35 -4.42 -19.13 10.77
N LEU A 36 -4.27 -18.45 9.64
CA LEU A 36 -5.32 -18.18 8.67
C LEU A 36 -5.13 -19.05 7.43
N HIS A 37 -6.08 -19.97 7.18
CA HIS A 37 -6.03 -20.87 6.01
C HIS A 37 -6.57 -20.20 4.73
N GLY A 38 -6.42 -20.88 3.59
CA GLY A 38 -6.87 -20.40 2.27
C GLY A 38 -7.94 -21.25 1.59
N PHE A 39 -7.83 -21.42 0.27
CA PHE A 39 -8.74 -22.18 -0.59
C PHE A 39 -8.00 -23.23 -1.44
N PRO A 40 -8.59 -24.42 -1.67
CA PRO A 40 -9.71 -25.02 -0.93
C PRO A 40 -9.15 -25.72 0.31
N SER A 41 -9.34 -25.12 1.49
CA SER A 41 -8.66 -25.53 2.73
C SER A 41 -9.58 -25.39 3.95
N SER A 42 -9.09 -25.72 5.14
CA SER A 42 -9.79 -25.53 6.41
C SER A 42 -8.79 -25.22 7.53
N ALA A 43 -9.29 -24.93 8.74
CA ALA A 43 -8.43 -24.81 9.91
C ALA A 43 -7.57 -26.07 10.14
N TRP A 44 -8.02 -27.25 9.69
CA TRP A 44 -7.31 -28.53 9.85
C TRP A 44 -5.92 -28.56 9.24
N ASP A 45 -5.65 -27.79 8.19
CA ASP A 45 -4.34 -27.71 7.52
C ASP A 45 -3.22 -27.29 8.49
N TRP A 46 -3.58 -26.57 9.54
CA TRP A 46 -2.67 -26.14 10.59
C TRP A 46 -2.38 -27.19 11.65
N GLN A 47 -2.89 -28.42 11.53
CA GLN A 47 -2.78 -29.43 12.59
C GLN A 47 -1.34 -29.75 13.01
N HIS A 48 -0.39 -29.71 12.07
CA HIS A 48 1.00 -29.99 12.36
C HIS A 48 1.66 -28.82 13.09
N VAL A 49 1.26 -27.59 12.77
CA VAL A 49 1.68 -26.38 13.50
C VAL A 49 1.09 -26.40 14.91
N VAL A 50 -0.20 -26.72 15.04
CA VAL A 50 -0.87 -26.81 16.35
C VAL A 50 -0.23 -27.86 17.23
N ALA A 51 0.04 -29.07 16.69
CA ALA A 51 0.68 -30.15 17.43
C ALA A 51 2.12 -29.81 17.89
N HIS A 52 2.81 -28.95 17.13
CA HIS A 52 4.18 -28.51 17.45
C HIS A 52 4.21 -27.39 18.49
N PHE A 53 3.40 -26.34 18.29
CA PHE A 53 3.49 -25.12 19.09
C PHE A 53 2.67 -25.18 20.40
N ALA A 54 1.58 -25.95 20.46
CA ALA A 54 0.76 -26.04 21.68
C ALA A 54 1.55 -26.60 22.89
N PRO A 55 2.32 -27.71 22.77
CA PRO A 55 3.13 -28.22 23.87
C PRO A 55 4.28 -27.29 24.29
N LEU A 56 4.71 -26.39 23.39
CA LEU A 56 5.76 -25.39 23.67
C LEU A 56 5.22 -24.14 24.39
N GLY A 57 3.93 -24.13 24.74
CA GLY A 57 3.30 -23.09 25.56
C GLY A 57 2.80 -21.85 24.79
N TYR A 58 2.84 -21.87 23.46
CA TYR A 58 2.31 -20.80 22.63
C TYR A 58 0.78 -20.74 22.70
N GLY A 59 0.24 -19.52 22.57
CA GLY A 59 -1.19 -19.37 22.31
C GLY A 59 -1.49 -19.64 20.84
N LEU A 60 -2.59 -20.29 20.51
CA LEU A 60 -3.01 -20.55 19.13
C LEU A 60 -4.46 -20.15 18.91
N ILE A 61 -4.76 -19.43 17.83
CA ILE A 61 -6.11 -19.16 17.33
C ILE A 61 -6.14 -19.62 15.87
N VAL A 62 -6.99 -20.59 15.55
CA VAL A 62 -7.05 -21.21 14.22
C VAL A 62 -8.51 -21.26 13.76
N PRO A 63 -9.01 -20.22 13.10
CA PRO A 63 -10.39 -20.15 12.64
C PRO A 63 -10.62 -20.99 11.39
N ASP A 64 -11.81 -21.60 11.33
CA ASP A 64 -12.44 -21.84 10.04
C ASP A 64 -12.81 -20.45 9.49
N MET A 65 -12.22 -20.04 8.37
CA MET A 65 -12.46 -18.74 7.76
C MET A 65 -13.94 -18.59 7.34
N LEU A 66 -14.42 -17.35 7.12
CA LEU A 66 -15.81 -17.11 6.67
C LEU A 66 -16.12 -17.99 5.46
N GLY A 67 -17.25 -18.70 5.46
CA GLY A 67 -17.61 -19.63 4.40
C GLY A 67 -17.13 -21.07 4.58
N TYR A 68 -16.29 -21.37 5.57
CA TYR A 68 -15.69 -22.70 5.75
C TYR A 68 -16.15 -23.40 7.03
N GLY A 69 -15.98 -24.72 7.04
CA GLY A 69 -16.09 -25.56 8.23
C GLY A 69 -17.36 -25.31 9.03
N ARG A 70 -17.23 -24.88 10.28
CA ARG A 70 -18.37 -24.55 11.16
C ARG A 70 -18.68 -23.05 11.25
N THR A 71 -17.91 -22.20 10.59
CA THR A 71 -18.18 -20.76 10.51
C THR A 71 -19.36 -20.49 9.56
N ASP A 72 -20.07 -19.39 9.80
CA ASP A 72 -21.15 -18.93 8.94
C ASP A 72 -20.74 -18.81 7.46
N LYS A 73 -21.71 -19.03 6.57
CA LYS A 73 -21.49 -19.18 5.12
C LYS A 73 -22.36 -18.22 4.31
N PRO A 74 -22.22 -16.89 4.48
CA PRO A 74 -22.91 -15.96 3.61
C PRO A 74 -22.49 -16.19 2.15
N THR A 75 -23.42 -16.02 1.21
CA THR A 75 -23.14 -16.17 -0.23
C THR A 75 -23.12 -14.83 -0.98
N ASP A 76 -23.16 -13.73 -0.24
CA ASP A 76 -22.95 -12.38 -0.78
C ASP A 76 -21.44 -12.07 -0.81
N PRO A 77 -20.83 -11.85 -2.00
CA PRO A 77 -19.42 -11.49 -2.12
C PRO A 77 -19.03 -10.23 -1.33
N ALA A 78 -19.96 -9.30 -1.08
CA ALA A 78 -19.66 -8.10 -0.29
C ALA A 78 -19.34 -8.39 1.19
N ALA A 79 -19.63 -9.60 1.68
CA ALA A 79 -19.21 -10.06 3.00
C ALA A 79 -17.73 -10.48 3.06
N TYR A 80 -17.08 -10.65 1.90
CA TYR A 80 -15.73 -11.21 1.76
C TYR A 80 -14.67 -10.17 1.37
N VAL A 81 -15.00 -8.87 1.46
CA VAL A 81 -14.00 -7.82 1.23
C VAL A 81 -12.92 -7.83 2.32
N GLY A 82 -11.70 -7.40 1.95
CA GLY A 82 -10.51 -7.52 2.79
C GLY A 82 -10.64 -6.87 4.17
N SER A 83 -11.18 -5.65 4.24
CA SER A 83 -11.38 -4.90 5.48
C SER A 83 -12.28 -5.64 6.47
N LYS A 84 -13.35 -6.24 5.94
CA LYS A 84 -14.37 -6.98 6.68
C LYS A 84 -13.82 -8.28 7.25
N LEU A 85 -13.10 -9.06 6.43
CA LEU A 85 -12.45 -10.29 6.89
C LEU A 85 -11.36 -10.00 7.93
N ALA A 86 -10.59 -8.92 7.75
CA ALA A 86 -9.61 -8.49 8.73
C ALA A 86 -10.28 -8.14 10.08
N GLN A 87 -11.38 -7.38 10.06
CA GLN A 87 -12.14 -7.05 11.27
C GLN A 87 -12.70 -8.29 11.96
N ASP A 88 -13.19 -9.29 11.23
CA ASP A 88 -13.69 -10.54 11.85
C ASP A 88 -12.58 -11.25 12.67
N ILE A 89 -11.34 -11.27 12.17
CA ILE A 89 -10.21 -11.84 12.90
C ILE A 89 -9.85 -11.00 14.13
N VAL A 90 -9.91 -9.67 14.02
CA VAL A 90 -9.71 -8.75 15.14
C VAL A 90 -10.76 -8.97 16.23
N ASP A 91 -12.02 -9.17 15.86
CA ASP A 91 -13.11 -9.46 16.80
C ASP A 91 -12.88 -10.79 17.55
N ILE A 92 -12.36 -11.82 16.86
CA ILE A 92 -11.97 -13.08 17.50
C ILE A 92 -10.82 -12.85 18.48
N MET A 93 -9.81 -12.06 18.10
CA MET A 93 -8.70 -11.71 18.99
C MET A 93 -9.19 -10.95 20.24
N ASP A 94 -10.15 -10.03 20.08
CA ASP A 94 -10.77 -9.29 21.19
C ASP A 94 -11.54 -10.21 22.13
N ALA A 95 -12.35 -11.13 21.59
CA ALA A 95 -13.08 -12.12 22.39
C ALA A 95 -12.15 -13.03 23.22
N GLU A 96 -10.95 -13.30 22.70
CA GLU A 96 -9.91 -14.09 23.37
C GLU A 96 -8.97 -13.26 24.26
N GLY A 97 -9.16 -11.95 24.34
CA GLY A 97 -8.31 -11.04 25.11
C GLY A 97 -6.89 -10.88 24.56
N VAL A 98 -6.68 -11.15 23.27
CA VAL A 98 -5.38 -11.08 22.59
C VAL A 98 -5.19 -9.72 21.94
N GLN A 99 -4.36 -8.88 22.56
CA GLN A 99 -4.07 -7.53 22.06
C GLN A 99 -3.18 -7.55 20.80
N GLN A 100 -2.12 -8.35 20.82
CA GLN A 100 -1.19 -8.51 19.71
C GLN A 100 -0.87 -9.99 19.47
N ALA A 101 -0.70 -10.37 18.21
CA ALA A 101 -0.35 -11.73 17.82
C ALA A 101 0.64 -11.76 16.66
N VAL A 102 1.30 -12.91 16.48
CA VAL A 102 1.97 -13.23 15.22
C VAL A 102 0.90 -13.76 14.27
N ILE A 103 0.66 -13.06 13.17
CA ILE A 103 -0.38 -13.43 12.20
C ILE A 103 0.29 -14.22 11.06
N ILE A 104 -0.17 -15.45 10.84
CA ILE A 104 0.39 -16.37 9.86
C ILE A 104 -0.70 -16.71 8.85
N GLY A 105 -0.50 -16.36 7.59
CA GLY A 105 -1.42 -16.64 6.50
C GLY A 105 -0.86 -17.66 5.52
N HIS A 106 -1.72 -18.52 5.01
CA HIS A 106 -1.49 -19.36 3.84
C HIS A 106 -2.54 -19.06 2.78
N ASP A 107 -2.11 -18.94 1.52
CA ASP A 107 -2.99 -18.67 0.37
C ASP A 107 -3.92 -17.45 0.59
N TRP A 108 -5.25 -17.56 0.56
CA TRP A 108 -6.18 -16.45 0.88
C TRP A 108 -6.01 -15.93 2.30
N GLY A 109 -5.57 -16.76 3.23
CA GLY A 109 -5.19 -16.34 4.57
C GLY A 109 -4.04 -15.32 4.56
N SER A 110 -3.11 -15.39 3.59
CA SER A 110 -2.07 -14.36 3.40
C SER A 110 -2.66 -13.02 2.97
N ARG A 111 -3.72 -13.01 2.16
CA ARG A 111 -4.42 -11.78 1.79
C ARG A 111 -5.16 -11.15 2.98
N VAL A 112 -5.80 -11.97 3.81
CA VAL A 112 -6.42 -11.48 5.06
C VAL A 112 -5.36 -10.96 6.03
N ALA A 113 -4.25 -11.68 6.21
CA ALA A 113 -3.12 -11.23 7.01
C ALA A 113 -2.54 -9.88 6.51
N SER A 114 -2.48 -9.69 5.18
CA SER A 114 -2.08 -8.43 4.55
C SER A 114 -3.00 -7.28 5.00
N ARG A 115 -4.33 -7.47 4.93
CA ARG A 115 -5.30 -6.44 5.32
C ARG A 115 -5.34 -6.18 6.83
N ILE A 116 -5.12 -7.20 7.67
CA ILE A 116 -4.93 -6.98 9.12
C ILE A 116 -3.71 -6.09 9.36
N ALA A 117 -2.60 -6.32 8.65
CA ALA A 117 -1.41 -5.49 8.79
C ALA A 117 -1.63 -4.04 8.33
N ASN A 118 -2.41 -3.85 7.26
CA ASN A 118 -2.70 -2.51 6.75
C ASN A 118 -3.67 -1.73 7.67
N LEU A 119 -4.77 -2.36 8.10
CA LEU A 119 -5.89 -1.68 8.77
C LEU A 119 -5.81 -1.75 10.30
N HIS A 120 -5.11 -2.76 10.84
CA HIS A 120 -4.98 -2.99 12.27
C HIS A 120 -3.51 -3.23 12.67
N PRO A 121 -2.57 -2.36 12.26
CA PRO A 121 -1.13 -2.55 12.52
C PRO A 121 -0.81 -2.72 14.01
N GLN A 122 -1.58 -2.09 14.90
CA GLN A 122 -1.45 -2.21 16.35
C GLN A 122 -1.72 -3.62 16.88
N ARG A 123 -2.38 -4.50 16.12
CA ARG A 123 -2.71 -5.90 16.48
C ARG A 123 -1.62 -6.88 16.03
N VAL A 124 -0.66 -6.43 15.23
CA VAL A 124 0.36 -7.26 14.60
C VAL A 124 1.68 -7.16 15.38
N ARG A 125 2.13 -8.28 15.94
CA ARG A 125 3.47 -8.40 16.50
C ARG A 125 4.51 -8.73 15.42
N ALA A 126 4.14 -9.62 14.51
CA ALA A 126 4.93 -10.05 13.36
C ALA A 126 4.01 -10.74 12.34
N LEU A 127 4.48 -10.88 11.09
CA LEU A 127 3.71 -11.48 10.00
C LEU A 127 4.45 -12.65 9.39
N ALA A 128 3.74 -13.73 9.08
CA ALA A 128 4.26 -14.79 8.25
C ALA A 128 3.34 -15.05 7.07
N PHE A 129 3.93 -15.13 5.88
CA PHE A 129 3.24 -15.42 4.63
C PHE A 129 3.75 -16.76 4.10
N LEU A 130 2.84 -17.70 3.83
CA LEU A 130 3.18 -19.02 3.30
C LEU A 130 2.57 -19.20 1.90
N ALA A 131 3.41 -19.61 0.94
CA ALA A 131 3.10 -19.70 -0.50
C ALA A 131 2.78 -18.33 -1.15
N VAL A 132 1.65 -17.72 -0.78
CA VAL A 132 1.28 -16.37 -1.20
C VAL A 132 1.94 -15.34 -0.29
N GLY A 133 2.73 -14.43 -0.86
CA GLY A 133 3.36 -13.32 -0.15
C GLY A 133 2.41 -12.17 0.21
N TYR A 134 2.98 -11.04 0.61
CA TYR A 134 2.21 -9.83 0.87
C TYR A 134 1.48 -9.34 -0.40
N VAL A 135 0.18 -9.10 -0.28
CA VAL A 135 -0.67 -8.55 -1.35
C VAL A 135 -1.06 -7.12 -0.97
N PRO A 136 -0.39 -6.09 -1.54
CA PRO A 136 -0.70 -4.70 -1.24
C PRO A 136 -2.12 -4.35 -1.68
N PRO A 137 -2.76 -3.33 -1.07
CA PRO A 137 -4.02 -2.80 -1.57
C PRO A 137 -3.88 -2.27 -3.00
N ASN A 138 -4.90 -2.49 -3.83
CA ASN A 138 -4.90 -2.12 -5.23
C ASN A 138 -6.28 -1.55 -5.64
N PRO A 139 -6.52 -0.24 -5.44
CA PRO A 139 -7.80 0.38 -5.74
C PRO A 139 -8.15 0.42 -7.24
N ASP A 140 -7.15 0.25 -8.10
CA ASP A 140 -7.30 0.21 -9.56
C ASP A 140 -7.20 -1.23 -10.11
N PHE A 141 -7.41 -2.23 -9.26
CA PHE A 141 -7.32 -3.63 -9.64
C PHE A 141 -8.29 -3.96 -10.78
N ASP A 142 -7.72 -4.45 -11.87
CA ASP A 142 -8.44 -4.91 -13.05
C ASP A 142 -7.93 -6.32 -13.40
N PRO A 143 -8.79 -7.36 -13.35
CA PRO A 143 -8.40 -8.73 -13.67
C PRO A 143 -7.79 -8.90 -15.07
N ALA A 144 -8.29 -8.16 -16.07
CA ALA A 144 -7.81 -8.26 -17.44
C ALA A 144 -6.43 -7.61 -17.59
N LYS A 145 -6.20 -6.45 -16.96
CA LYS A 145 -4.87 -5.82 -16.91
C LYS A 145 -3.85 -6.72 -16.20
N LEU A 146 -4.23 -7.32 -15.08
CA LEU A 146 -3.35 -8.27 -14.38
C LEU A 146 -3.02 -9.48 -15.25
N ALA A 147 -4.02 -10.09 -15.90
CA ALA A 147 -3.80 -11.22 -16.78
C ALA A 147 -2.84 -10.88 -17.94
N ALA A 148 -3.02 -9.71 -18.56
CA ALA A 148 -2.14 -9.22 -19.62
C ALA A 148 -0.70 -8.99 -19.11
N PHE A 149 -0.54 -8.34 -17.95
CA PHE A 149 0.76 -8.11 -17.33
C PHE A 149 1.49 -9.42 -17.01
N VAL A 150 0.80 -10.38 -16.39
CA VAL A 150 1.36 -11.70 -16.05
C VAL A 150 1.81 -12.44 -17.30
N LYS A 151 0.97 -12.47 -18.35
CA LYS A 151 1.30 -13.11 -19.62
C LYS A 151 2.51 -12.47 -20.30
N ALA A 152 2.60 -11.13 -20.28
CA ALA A 152 3.74 -10.41 -20.84
C ALA A 152 5.04 -10.65 -20.05
N THR A 153 4.95 -10.74 -18.72
CA THR A 153 6.12 -10.87 -17.83
C THR A 153 6.65 -12.30 -17.76
N TYR A 154 5.76 -13.29 -17.72
CA TYR A 154 6.12 -14.69 -17.45
C TYR A 154 5.87 -15.63 -18.62
N GLY A 155 5.34 -15.13 -19.75
CA GLY A 155 5.03 -15.94 -20.94
C GLY A 155 3.87 -16.92 -20.77
N ARG A 156 3.16 -16.87 -19.63
CA ARG A 156 2.03 -17.77 -19.31
C ARG A 156 1.00 -17.07 -18.41
N GLU A 157 -0.20 -17.63 -18.33
CA GLU A 157 -1.29 -17.12 -17.50
C GLU A 157 -1.28 -17.81 -16.12
N PHE A 158 -1.57 -17.08 -15.04
CA PHE A 158 -1.64 -17.64 -13.68
C PHE A 158 -3.08 -17.71 -13.12
N PHE A 159 -3.94 -16.76 -13.48
CA PHE A 159 -5.21 -16.54 -12.78
C PHE A 159 -6.45 -16.95 -13.59
N GLY A 160 -6.31 -17.76 -14.64
CA GLY A 160 -7.40 -18.14 -15.54
C GLY A 160 -8.56 -18.85 -14.84
N TYR A 161 -8.28 -19.63 -13.80
CA TYR A 161 -9.29 -20.29 -12.98
C TYR A 161 -10.21 -19.34 -12.20
N TRP A 162 -9.79 -18.09 -11.91
CA TRP A 162 -10.64 -17.10 -11.22
C TRP A 162 -11.91 -16.80 -11.99
N GLY A 163 -11.82 -16.76 -13.32
CA GLY A 163 -12.97 -16.56 -14.20
C GLY A 163 -13.98 -17.69 -14.12
N PHE A 164 -13.53 -18.94 -13.85
CA PHE A 164 -14.44 -20.06 -13.58
C PHE A 164 -15.07 -19.92 -12.20
N PHE A 165 -14.28 -19.69 -11.16
CA PHE A 165 -14.77 -19.63 -9.78
C PHE A 165 -15.73 -18.48 -9.49
N ALA A 166 -15.62 -17.38 -10.23
CA ALA A 166 -16.53 -16.24 -10.12
C ALA A 166 -17.83 -16.40 -10.93
N GLN A 167 -17.97 -17.46 -11.75
CA GLN A 167 -19.19 -17.69 -12.52
C GLN A 167 -20.34 -18.12 -11.61
N PRO A 168 -21.56 -17.60 -11.82
CA PRO A 168 -22.75 -18.14 -11.16
C PRO A 168 -22.88 -19.65 -11.42
N GLY A 169 -23.04 -20.43 -10.35
CA GLY A 169 -23.17 -21.88 -10.44
C GLY A 169 -21.86 -22.65 -10.55
N ALA A 170 -20.69 -22.01 -10.44
CA ALA A 170 -19.39 -22.69 -10.43
C ALA A 170 -19.27 -23.68 -9.25
N ASP A 171 -19.83 -23.33 -8.10
CA ASP A 171 -20.04 -24.21 -6.94
C ASP A 171 -20.75 -25.50 -7.36
N LYS A 172 -21.85 -25.39 -8.10
CA LYS A 172 -22.61 -26.55 -8.58
C LYS A 172 -21.85 -27.37 -9.61
N VAL A 173 -21.03 -26.76 -10.45
CA VAL A 173 -20.17 -27.49 -11.40
C VAL A 173 -19.13 -28.32 -10.65
N ILE A 174 -18.53 -27.76 -9.59
CA ILE A 174 -17.52 -28.45 -8.79
C ILE A 174 -18.14 -29.52 -7.89
N GLU A 175 -19.24 -29.18 -7.21
CA GLU A 175 -19.89 -30.04 -6.22
C GLU A 175 -20.65 -31.17 -6.87
N GLN A 176 -21.42 -30.82 -7.89
CA GLN A 176 -22.51 -31.53 -8.54
C GLN A 176 -23.18 -32.71 -7.82
N ASN A 177 -23.22 -32.69 -6.48
CA ASN A 177 -24.30 -33.17 -5.64
C ASN A 177 -25.30 -32.04 -5.42
N VAL A 178 -26.51 -32.20 -5.91
CA VAL A 178 -27.69 -31.67 -5.22
C VAL A 178 -28.00 -32.64 -4.08
N ARG A 179 -27.67 -32.32 -2.82
CA ARG A 179 -28.23 -33.08 -1.69
C ARG A 179 -29.73 -32.80 -1.54
N PRO A 180 -30.53 -33.81 -1.13
CA PRO A 180 -31.98 -33.80 -1.22
C PRO A 180 -32.61 -32.91 -0.15
N GLN A 181 -33.38 -31.91 -0.58
CA GLN A 181 -34.46 -31.37 0.24
C GLN A 181 -35.77 -32.02 -0.24
N SER A 182 -36.26 -32.97 0.56
CA SER A 182 -37.55 -33.67 0.47
C SER A 182 -37.82 -34.56 -0.78
N PHE A 183 -37.97 -35.85 -0.52
CA PHE A 183 -38.50 -36.87 -1.43
C PHE A 183 -39.98 -36.58 -1.76
N SER A 184 -40.31 -36.51 -3.04
CA SER A 184 -41.57 -37.02 -3.60
C SER A 184 -41.34 -37.42 -5.06
N LEU A 185 -41.27 -38.72 -5.33
CA LEU A 185 -41.07 -39.28 -6.66
C LEU A 185 -42.40 -39.34 -7.42
N SER A 186 -42.38 -38.94 -8.70
CA SER A 186 -43.31 -39.43 -9.72
C SER A 186 -42.57 -40.45 -10.61
N PRO A 187 -43.20 -41.59 -10.98
CA PRO A 187 -42.48 -42.81 -11.35
C PRO A 187 -42.41 -43.03 -12.87
N THR A 188 -41.48 -42.40 -13.60
CA THR A 188 -41.32 -42.78 -15.02
C THR A 188 -39.95 -42.63 -15.68
N LEU A 189 -38.86 -42.29 -14.96
CA LEU A 189 -37.52 -42.45 -15.53
C LEU A 189 -36.48 -42.71 -14.43
N TYR A 190 -36.15 -43.98 -14.23
CA TYR A 190 -35.13 -44.42 -13.27
C TYR A 190 -33.75 -44.19 -13.90
N MET A 191 -33.10 -43.09 -13.55
CA MET A 191 -31.63 -43.08 -13.47
C MET A 191 -31.27 -43.68 -12.11
N ASP A 192 -30.38 -44.67 -12.09
CA ASP A 192 -30.00 -45.39 -10.88
C ASP A 192 -29.33 -44.44 -9.88
N LEU A 193 -29.83 -44.43 -8.64
CA LEU A 193 -29.40 -43.49 -7.59
C LEU A 193 -27.91 -43.70 -7.25
N ASP A 194 -27.43 -44.93 -7.38
CA ASP A 194 -26.04 -45.31 -7.17
C ASP A 194 -25.11 -44.76 -8.26
N MET A 195 -25.58 -44.70 -9.51
CA MET A 195 -24.81 -44.14 -10.63
C MET A 195 -24.70 -42.61 -10.52
N LEU A 196 -25.77 -41.95 -10.07
CA LEU A 196 -25.77 -40.52 -9.80
C LEU A 196 -24.82 -40.17 -8.63
N LEU A 197 -24.88 -40.92 -7.53
CA LEU A 197 -23.96 -40.77 -6.39
C LEU A 197 -22.50 -41.03 -6.79
N ALA A 198 -22.23 -41.99 -7.67
CA ALA A 198 -20.88 -42.27 -8.16
C ALA A 198 -20.30 -41.10 -8.99
N VAL A 199 -21.09 -40.50 -9.88
CA VAL A 199 -20.66 -39.33 -10.70
C VAL A 199 -20.41 -38.11 -9.80
N ILE A 200 -21.24 -37.92 -8.77
CA ILE A 200 -21.12 -36.86 -7.77
C ILE A 200 -19.76 -36.91 -7.05
N PHE A 201 -19.40 -38.06 -6.48
CA PHE A 201 -18.14 -38.18 -5.75
C PHE A 201 -16.93 -37.98 -6.69
N ALA A 202 -17.08 -38.28 -7.97
CA ALA A 202 -16.02 -38.15 -8.96
C ALA A 202 -15.68 -36.69 -9.31
N LEU A 203 -16.63 -35.75 -9.37
CA LEU A 203 -16.31 -34.36 -9.75
C LEU A 203 -15.57 -33.58 -8.65
N ILE A 204 -15.95 -33.77 -7.39
CA ILE A 204 -15.16 -33.23 -6.27
C ILE A 204 -13.77 -33.90 -6.20
N ASP A 205 -13.67 -35.18 -6.59
CA ASP A 205 -12.38 -35.86 -6.73
C ASP A 205 -11.52 -35.24 -7.84
N SER A 206 -12.13 -34.91 -8.98
CA SER A 206 -11.49 -34.22 -10.09
C SER A 206 -10.96 -32.86 -9.66
N PHE A 207 -11.79 -32.06 -8.99
CA PHE A 207 -11.41 -30.78 -8.43
C PHE A 207 -10.27 -30.90 -7.41
N LEU A 208 -10.37 -31.81 -6.44
CA LEU A 208 -9.31 -32.01 -5.45
C LEU A 208 -8.02 -32.51 -6.10
N SER A 209 -8.07 -33.38 -7.11
CA SER A 209 -6.87 -33.80 -7.83
C SER A 209 -6.22 -32.64 -8.60
N LEU A 210 -7.01 -31.67 -9.08
CA LEU A 210 -6.48 -30.48 -9.72
C LEU A 210 -5.74 -29.58 -8.73
N PHE A 211 -6.25 -29.43 -7.49
CA PHE A 211 -5.65 -28.56 -6.48
C PHE A 211 -4.64 -29.24 -5.57
N PHE A 212 -4.62 -30.57 -5.51
CA PHE A 212 -3.55 -31.38 -4.92
C PHE A 212 -2.93 -32.30 -5.98
N PRO A 213 -2.29 -31.74 -7.03
CA PRO A 213 -1.80 -32.52 -8.15
C PRO A 213 -0.43 -33.14 -7.86
N ASN A 214 -0.16 -34.26 -8.52
CA ASN A 214 1.18 -34.79 -8.71
C ASN A 214 1.34 -35.14 -10.21
N PRO A 215 2.27 -34.52 -10.94
CA PRO A 215 3.25 -33.53 -10.48
C PRO A 215 2.64 -32.10 -10.34
N PRO A 216 3.21 -31.21 -9.49
CA PRO A 216 2.66 -29.86 -9.24
C PRO A 216 2.63 -28.94 -10.47
N GLU A 217 3.45 -29.21 -11.49
CA GLU A 217 3.54 -28.49 -12.76
C GLU A 217 2.21 -28.50 -13.54
N LEU A 218 1.29 -29.44 -13.24
CA LEU A 218 -0.02 -29.51 -13.90
C LEU A 218 -0.81 -28.19 -13.80
N TRP A 219 -0.55 -27.37 -12.78
CA TRP A 219 -1.14 -26.03 -12.67
C TRP A 219 -0.81 -25.10 -13.83
N ILE A 220 0.36 -25.26 -14.46
CA ILE A 220 0.79 -24.45 -15.61
C ILE A 220 -0.20 -24.59 -16.77
N ASP A 221 -0.69 -25.79 -17.01
CA ASP A 221 -1.53 -26.12 -18.16
C ASP A 221 -3.02 -26.16 -17.81
N HIS A 222 -3.36 -26.40 -16.54
CA HIS A 222 -4.73 -26.74 -16.13
C HIS A 222 -5.37 -25.78 -15.12
N VAL A 223 -4.59 -24.93 -14.45
CA VAL A 223 -5.13 -23.90 -13.52
C VAL A 223 -4.86 -22.49 -14.04
N GLY A 224 -3.64 -22.26 -14.52
CA GLY A 224 -3.18 -20.97 -15.01
C GLY A 224 -3.99 -20.40 -16.18
N PRO A 225 -4.21 -21.17 -17.26
CA PRO A 225 -4.92 -20.68 -18.45
C PRO A 225 -6.44 -20.59 -18.26
N ALA A 226 -7.06 -19.57 -18.86
CA ALA A 226 -8.50 -19.36 -18.75
C ALA A 226 -9.31 -20.56 -19.27
N GLY A 227 -10.31 -20.99 -18.50
CA GLY A 227 -11.22 -22.08 -18.87
C GLY A 227 -10.69 -23.50 -18.61
N LYS A 228 -9.37 -23.69 -18.44
CA LYS A 228 -8.78 -25.03 -18.30
C LYS A 228 -9.12 -25.74 -16.99
N ALA A 229 -9.29 -25.00 -15.90
CA ALA A 229 -9.73 -25.59 -14.63
C ALA A 229 -11.17 -26.13 -14.73
N LYS A 230 -12.04 -25.42 -15.44
CA LYS A 230 -13.42 -25.85 -15.70
C LYS A 230 -13.45 -27.09 -16.59
N GLU A 231 -12.68 -27.08 -17.69
CA GLU A 231 -12.53 -28.23 -18.59
C GLU A 231 -12.05 -29.48 -17.85
N TRP A 232 -11.08 -29.34 -16.94
CA TRP A 232 -10.59 -30.44 -16.11
C TRP A 232 -11.71 -31.06 -15.26
N VAL A 233 -12.45 -30.21 -14.54
CA VAL A 233 -13.54 -30.67 -13.67
C VAL A 233 -14.66 -31.30 -14.49
N GLU A 234 -15.13 -30.64 -15.55
CA GLU A 234 -16.23 -31.14 -16.38
C GLU A 234 -15.88 -32.42 -17.15
N SER A 235 -14.60 -32.63 -17.47
CA SER A 235 -14.11 -33.89 -18.06
C SER A 235 -13.85 -34.99 -17.03
N ASN A 236 -14.08 -34.72 -15.73
CA ASN A 236 -13.83 -35.63 -14.63
C ASN A 236 -12.39 -36.18 -14.64
N ARG A 237 -11.43 -35.34 -15.00
CA ARG A 237 -10.03 -35.73 -15.09
C ARG A 237 -9.43 -35.88 -13.70
N LEU A 238 -8.51 -36.83 -13.55
CA LEU A 238 -7.78 -37.08 -12.30
C LEU A 238 -6.27 -37.03 -12.56
N SER A 239 -5.53 -36.56 -11.57
CA SER A 239 -4.09 -36.79 -11.43
C SER A 239 -3.82 -37.66 -10.22
N ASP A 240 -2.61 -38.21 -10.15
CA ASP A 240 -2.15 -38.88 -8.93
C ASP A 240 -2.08 -37.87 -7.78
N PRO A 241 -2.40 -38.29 -6.54
CA PRO A 241 -2.23 -37.43 -5.38
C PRO A 241 -0.75 -37.37 -4.95
N PRO A 242 -0.29 -36.25 -4.37
CA PRO A 242 1.00 -36.20 -3.71
C PRO A 242 1.01 -37.07 -2.43
N ALA A 243 2.20 -37.46 -1.96
CA ALA A 243 2.35 -38.43 -0.87
C ALA A 243 1.67 -38.01 0.46
N TYR A 244 1.55 -36.71 0.72
CA TYR A 244 0.90 -36.17 1.92
C TYR A 244 -0.64 -36.12 1.81
N PHE A 245 -1.20 -36.27 0.61
CA PHE A 245 -2.65 -36.20 0.36
C PHE A 245 -3.24 -37.62 0.26
N THR A 246 -3.17 -38.36 1.37
CA THR A 246 -3.68 -39.73 1.46
C THR A 246 -5.20 -39.78 1.28
N SER A 247 -5.76 -40.96 1.07
CA SER A 247 -7.23 -41.14 0.98
C SER A 247 -7.97 -40.60 2.19
N GLU A 248 -7.38 -40.70 3.39
CA GLU A 248 -7.96 -40.19 4.64
C GLU A 248 -7.99 -38.66 4.66
N VAL A 249 -6.88 -38.03 4.23
CA VAL A 249 -6.80 -36.56 4.09
C VAL A 249 -7.79 -36.09 3.03
N LYS A 250 -7.82 -36.74 1.87
CA LYS A 250 -8.75 -36.42 0.79
C LYS A 250 -10.20 -36.48 1.24
N GLU A 251 -10.58 -37.52 1.99
CA GLU A 251 -11.93 -37.65 2.53
C GLU A 251 -12.23 -36.54 3.55
N HIS A 252 -11.27 -36.16 4.38
CA HIS A 252 -11.43 -35.01 5.27
C HIS A 252 -11.75 -33.73 4.50
N TYR A 253 -11.00 -33.42 3.43
CA TYR A 253 -11.26 -32.25 2.59
C TYR A 253 -12.62 -32.30 1.92
N LYS A 254 -13.02 -33.46 1.38
CA LYS A 254 -14.36 -33.63 0.82
C LYS A 254 -15.43 -33.28 1.83
N GLN A 255 -15.35 -33.85 3.03
CA GLN A 255 -16.34 -33.59 4.07
C GLN A 255 -16.33 -32.11 4.49
N ALA A 256 -15.16 -31.52 4.69
CA ALA A 256 -15.04 -30.12 5.11
C ALA A 256 -15.57 -29.13 4.06
N LEU A 257 -15.28 -29.35 2.78
CA LEU A 257 -15.68 -28.46 1.69
C LEU A 257 -17.15 -28.64 1.28
N LEU A 258 -17.64 -29.88 1.29
CA LEU A 258 -19.04 -30.17 0.95
C LEU A 258 -19.99 -29.87 2.12
N ALA A 259 -19.50 -29.80 3.35
CA ALA A 259 -20.26 -29.36 4.51
C ALA A 259 -20.59 -27.86 4.42
N GLY A 260 -21.69 -27.53 3.75
CA GLY A 260 -22.18 -26.16 3.54
C GLY A 260 -21.96 -25.60 2.15
N GLY A 261 -21.34 -26.37 1.25
CA GLY A 261 -21.10 -26.00 -0.15
C GLY A 261 -19.95 -25.01 -0.36
N LEU A 262 -19.51 -24.92 -1.60
CA LEU A 262 -18.45 -24.07 -2.12
C LEU A 262 -18.94 -22.68 -2.53
N ALA A 263 -20.25 -22.43 -2.61
CA ALA A 263 -20.78 -21.10 -2.97
C ALA A 263 -20.17 -19.96 -2.13
N ALA A 264 -20.06 -20.18 -0.82
CA ALA A 264 -19.45 -19.23 0.11
C ALA A 264 -17.91 -19.14 -0.05
N PRO A 265 -17.15 -20.25 -0.04
CA PRO A 265 -15.71 -20.24 -0.38
C PRO A 265 -15.36 -19.54 -1.70
N LEU A 266 -16.17 -19.72 -2.76
CA LEU A 266 -15.96 -19.08 -4.06
C LEU A 266 -16.17 -17.55 -4.04
N CYS A 267 -16.78 -17.00 -2.98
CA CYS A 267 -16.90 -15.56 -2.82
C CYS A 267 -15.54 -14.86 -2.66
N TYR A 268 -14.49 -15.54 -2.15
CA TYR A 268 -13.12 -15.02 -2.10
C TYR A 268 -12.57 -14.70 -3.51
N TYR A 269 -13.01 -15.41 -4.55
CA TYR A 269 -12.65 -15.10 -5.95
C TYR A 269 -13.59 -14.06 -6.54
N THR A 270 -14.89 -14.19 -6.25
CA THR A 270 -15.94 -13.31 -6.80
C THR A 270 -15.76 -11.86 -6.35
N VAL A 271 -15.34 -11.63 -5.10
CA VAL A 271 -15.13 -10.27 -4.56
C VAL A 271 -14.02 -9.51 -5.29
N ASN A 272 -13.02 -10.21 -5.81
CA ASN A 272 -11.94 -9.58 -6.58
C ASN A 272 -12.34 -9.37 -8.04
N THR A 273 -12.93 -10.38 -8.68
CA THR A 273 -13.34 -10.32 -10.10
C THR A 273 -14.45 -9.30 -10.35
N LYS A 274 -15.29 -9.01 -9.35
CA LYS A 274 -16.32 -7.95 -9.40
C LYS A 274 -15.82 -6.57 -8.98
N GLY A 275 -14.54 -6.41 -8.64
CA GLY A 275 -13.96 -5.12 -8.23
C GLY A 275 -14.34 -4.65 -6.82
N LEU A 276 -15.05 -5.47 -6.02
CA LEU A 276 -15.46 -5.08 -4.66
C LEU A 276 -14.26 -4.88 -3.74
N ASN A 277 -13.23 -5.72 -3.87
CA ASN A 277 -11.97 -5.51 -3.14
C ASN A 277 -11.20 -4.28 -3.63
N ALA A 278 -11.29 -3.93 -4.91
CA ALA A 278 -10.66 -2.71 -5.41
C ALA A 278 -11.30 -1.47 -4.77
N GLU A 279 -12.64 -1.45 -4.68
CA GLU A 279 -13.36 -0.40 -3.97
C GLU A 279 -13.03 -0.38 -2.46
N ASP A 280 -12.95 -1.55 -1.83
CA ASP A 280 -12.58 -1.67 -0.41
C ASP A 280 -11.15 -1.20 -0.12
N ASP A 281 -10.21 -1.46 -1.05
CA ASP A 281 -8.81 -1.07 -0.93
C ASP A 281 -8.61 0.45 -0.93
N LYS A 282 -9.60 1.24 -1.41
CA LYS A 282 -9.59 2.71 -1.30
C LYS A 282 -9.65 3.21 0.14
N LEU A 283 -10.09 2.35 1.08
CA LEU A 283 -10.09 2.67 2.50
C LEU A 283 -8.69 2.62 3.12
N VAL A 284 -7.74 1.95 2.46
CA VAL A 284 -6.38 1.78 2.99
C VAL A 284 -5.53 2.98 2.54
N PRO A 285 -5.04 3.81 3.47
CA PRO A 285 -4.19 4.93 3.09
C PRO A 285 -2.80 4.43 2.65
N LEU A 286 -2.13 5.17 1.77
CA LEU A 286 -0.87 4.72 1.15
C LEU A 286 0.23 4.44 2.17
N GLU A 287 0.30 5.21 3.26
CA GLU A 287 1.26 4.98 4.35
C GLU A 287 1.09 3.61 5.04
N ALA A 288 -0.10 3.00 4.95
CA ALA A 288 -0.37 1.68 5.52
C ALA A 288 0.07 0.53 4.59
N TYR A 289 0.54 0.81 3.36
CA TYR A 289 1.01 -0.22 2.43
C TYR A 289 2.34 -0.80 2.86
N ASP A 290 3.16 -0.01 3.54
CA ASP A 290 4.47 -0.41 4.02
C ASP A 290 4.35 -1.10 5.38
N LEU A 291 5.05 -2.22 5.52
CA LEU A 291 4.94 -3.12 6.66
C LEU A 291 6.17 -2.96 7.57
N PRO A 292 6.05 -2.30 8.74
CA PRO A 292 7.16 -2.06 9.65
C PRO A 292 7.53 -3.29 10.51
N PHE A 293 6.78 -4.38 10.41
CA PHE A 293 6.91 -5.56 11.26
C PHE A 293 8.04 -6.49 10.81
N PRO A 294 8.56 -7.35 11.71
CA PRO A 294 9.27 -8.55 11.29
C PRO A 294 8.36 -9.42 10.42
N ILE A 295 8.86 -9.84 9.27
CA ILE A 295 8.13 -10.65 8.29
C ILE A 295 8.90 -11.93 8.01
N PHE A 296 8.19 -13.06 8.02
CA PHE A 296 8.65 -14.33 7.48
C PHE A 296 7.95 -14.63 6.16
N PHE A 297 8.69 -15.04 5.15
CA PHE A 297 8.14 -15.55 3.91
C PHE A 297 8.60 -17.00 3.68
N GLY A 298 7.64 -17.93 3.73
CA GLY A 298 7.82 -19.32 3.37
C GLY A 298 7.58 -19.53 1.87
N ALA A 299 8.67 -19.48 1.11
CA ALA A 299 8.68 -19.56 -0.35
C ALA A 299 8.58 -21.02 -0.82
N ALA A 300 7.43 -21.41 -1.38
CA ALA A 300 7.22 -22.72 -1.98
C ALA A 300 7.78 -22.75 -3.42
N LYS A 301 8.92 -23.39 -3.65
CA LYS A 301 9.62 -23.34 -4.95
C LYS A 301 8.88 -24.02 -6.09
N LYS A 302 7.97 -24.95 -5.78
CA LYS A 302 7.13 -25.68 -6.75
C LYS A 302 5.69 -25.18 -6.76
N ASP A 303 5.46 -23.95 -6.29
CA ASP A 303 4.21 -23.25 -6.55
C ASP A 303 4.30 -22.56 -7.92
N PHE A 304 3.46 -23.01 -8.86
CA PHE A 304 3.44 -22.52 -10.23
C PHE A 304 2.39 -21.43 -10.49
N ILE A 305 1.58 -21.07 -9.50
CA ILE A 305 0.60 -19.97 -9.58
C ILE A 305 1.07 -18.77 -8.75
N SER A 306 1.47 -19.00 -7.50
CA SER A 306 1.99 -17.97 -6.60
C SER A 306 3.51 -18.03 -6.56
N LEU A 307 4.14 -17.60 -7.65
CA LEU A 307 5.59 -17.68 -7.78
C LEU A 307 6.31 -16.97 -6.61
N PRO A 308 7.28 -17.64 -5.94
CA PRO A 308 8.06 -17.01 -4.87
C PRO A 308 8.76 -15.72 -5.30
N SER A 309 9.21 -15.63 -6.54
CA SER A 309 9.85 -14.43 -7.08
C SER A 309 8.91 -13.23 -7.16
N ALA A 310 7.64 -13.45 -7.52
CA ALA A 310 6.63 -12.39 -7.55
C ALA A 310 6.28 -11.91 -6.13
N ALA A 311 6.08 -12.86 -5.21
CA ALA A 311 5.86 -12.58 -3.80
C ALA A 311 7.03 -11.82 -3.16
N LEU A 312 8.27 -12.24 -3.45
CA LEU A 312 9.47 -11.57 -2.95
C LEU A 312 9.62 -10.15 -3.51
N ALA A 313 9.30 -9.92 -4.78
CA ALA A 313 9.34 -8.57 -5.35
C ALA A 313 8.35 -7.60 -4.66
N SER A 314 7.16 -8.11 -4.31
CA SER A 314 6.19 -7.34 -3.50
C SER A 314 6.73 -7.04 -2.10
N LEU A 315 7.26 -8.06 -1.43
CA LEU A 315 7.83 -7.92 -0.08
C LEU A 315 9.05 -7.00 -0.06
N GLN A 316 9.95 -7.07 -1.03
CA GLN A 316 11.11 -6.18 -1.11
C GLN A 316 10.72 -4.70 -1.24
N ARG A 317 9.57 -4.42 -1.85
CA ARG A 317 9.05 -3.05 -1.96
C ARG A 317 8.49 -2.54 -0.64
N HIS A 318 7.72 -3.37 0.05
CA HIS A 318 6.87 -2.93 1.16
C HIS A 318 7.32 -3.37 2.55
N ALA A 319 8.16 -4.39 2.69
CA ALA A 319 8.73 -4.79 3.97
C ALA A 319 9.76 -3.75 4.42
N LYS A 320 9.42 -2.96 5.45
CA LYS A 320 10.34 -2.01 6.09
C LYS A 320 10.93 -2.56 7.38
N GLY A 321 10.29 -3.56 7.98
CA GLY A 321 10.87 -4.36 9.06
C GLY A 321 11.78 -5.47 8.56
N ALA A 322 12.30 -6.27 9.48
CA ALA A 322 13.19 -7.38 9.17
C ALA A 322 12.47 -8.44 8.32
N LEU A 323 12.98 -8.70 7.11
CA LEU A 323 12.45 -9.73 6.21
C LEU A 323 13.30 -11.01 6.30
N THR A 324 12.69 -12.10 6.75
CA THR A 324 13.27 -13.45 6.73
C THR A 324 12.61 -14.24 5.61
N VAL A 325 13.40 -14.76 4.69
CA VAL A 325 12.92 -15.62 3.59
C VAL A 325 13.47 -17.02 3.78
N LYS A 326 12.59 -18.01 3.77
CA LYS A 326 12.94 -19.43 3.80
C LYS A 326 12.32 -20.11 2.59
N GLU A 327 13.18 -20.64 1.73
CA GLU A 327 12.74 -21.46 0.60
C GLU A 327 12.52 -22.90 1.05
N PHE A 328 11.45 -23.50 0.51
CA PHE A 328 11.08 -24.89 0.69
C PHE A 328 11.02 -25.56 -0.69
N GLU A 329 11.52 -26.80 -0.79
CA GLU A 329 11.33 -27.68 -1.96
C GLU A 329 9.91 -28.26 -2.03
N ALA A 330 8.94 -27.43 -1.66
CA ALA A 330 7.52 -27.70 -1.50
C ALA A 330 6.70 -27.16 -2.67
N ASP A 331 5.57 -27.81 -2.90
CA ASP A 331 4.44 -27.25 -3.63
C ASP A 331 3.70 -26.20 -2.78
N HIS A 332 2.58 -25.71 -3.30
CA HIS A 332 1.74 -24.71 -2.64
C HIS A 332 1.29 -25.08 -1.21
N TRP A 333 1.22 -26.37 -0.90
CA TRP A 333 0.69 -26.90 0.36
C TRP A 333 1.79 -27.21 1.37
N LEU A 334 2.78 -26.32 1.52
CA LEU A 334 3.93 -26.51 2.42
C LEU A 334 3.56 -26.81 3.89
N THR A 335 2.37 -26.39 4.33
CA THR A 335 1.81 -26.72 5.65
C THR A 335 1.57 -28.23 5.82
N LEU A 336 1.30 -28.94 4.72
CA LEU A 336 1.07 -30.38 4.68
C LEU A 336 2.26 -31.15 4.11
N SER A 337 2.94 -30.59 3.10
CA SER A 337 4.02 -31.29 2.39
C SER A 337 5.34 -31.26 3.17
N HIS A 338 5.61 -30.17 3.90
CA HIS A 338 6.86 -29.97 4.65
C HIS A 338 6.64 -29.50 6.11
N PRO A 339 5.74 -30.13 6.88
CA PRO A 339 5.33 -29.63 8.19
C PRO A 339 6.47 -29.54 9.20
N ALA A 340 7.37 -30.53 9.22
CA ALA A 340 8.49 -30.56 10.17
C ALA A 340 9.50 -29.43 9.90
N GLU A 341 9.87 -29.22 8.63
CA GLU A 341 10.78 -28.15 8.24
C GLU A 341 10.15 -26.77 8.47
N LEU A 342 8.87 -26.61 8.11
CA LEU A 342 8.12 -25.38 8.34
C LEU A 342 8.05 -25.04 9.83
N ASN A 343 7.71 -26.01 10.68
CA ASN A 343 7.61 -25.82 12.12
C ASN A 343 8.95 -25.39 12.73
N ALA A 344 10.06 -26.03 12.34
CA ALA A 344 11.39 -25.66 12.82
C ALA A 344 11.76 -24.22 12.41
N ALA A 345 11.50 -23.85 11.15
CA ALA A 345 11.78 -22.51 10.65
C ALA A 345 10.93 -21.43 11.34
N LEU A 346 9.63 -21.70 11.56
CA LEU A 346 8.75 -20.80 12.30
C LEU A 346 9.16 -20.69 13.76
N GLU A 347 9.55 -21.78 14.41
CA GLU A 347 9.97 -21.75 15.82
C GLU A 347 11.25 -20.93 15.99
N GLU A 348 12.24 -21.14 15.12
CA GLU A 348 13.48 -20.35 15.11
C GLU A 348 13.18 -18.86 14.92
N TRP A 349 12.32 -18.53 13.95
CA TRP A 349 11.97 -17.15 13.65
C TRP A 349 11.18 -16.48 14.78
N VAL A 350 10.18 -17.16 15.35
CA VAL A 350 9.38 -16.63 16.47
C VAL A 350 10.21 -16.58 17.75
N GLY A 351 11.15 -17.50 17.95
CA GLY A 351 12.09 -17.49 19.07
C GLY A 351 13.22 -16.46 18.97
N GLY A 352 13.56 -16.00 17.77
CA GLY A 352 14.67 -15.09 17.50
C GLY A 352 14.24 -13.62 17.28
N PRO A 353 14.22 -13.11 16.03
CA PRO A 353 13.99 -11.69 15.69
C PRO A 353 12.72 -11.06 16.30
N ILE A 354 11.71 -11.86 16.65
CA ILE A 354 10.45 -11.40 17.24
C ILE A 354 10.58 -11.18 18.77
N ALA A 355 11.54 -11.83 19.43
CA ALA A 355 11.72 -11.74 20.89
C ALA A 355 12.37 -10.43 21.34
N THR A 356 13.15 -9.77 20.48
CA THR A 356 13.81 -8.47 20.76
C THR A 356 12.97 -7.27 20.32
N HIS A 357 11.90 -7.50 19.55
CA HIS A 357 10.94 -6.46 19.19
C HIS A 357 10.04 -6.18 20.40
N THR A 358 10.38 -5.12 21.14
CA THR A 358 9.48 -4.55 22.13
C THR A 358 8.36 -3.85 21.35
N PRO A 359 7.08 -4.07 21.68
CA PRO A 359 6.02 -3.30 21.05
C PRO A 359 6.34 -1.83 21.29
N HIS A 360 6.65 -1.08 20.24
CA HIS A 360 6.47 0.36 20.34
C HIS A 360 4.98 0.54 20.56
N ALA A 361 4.60 0.84 21.80
CA ALA A 361 3.42 1.65 22.02
C ALA A 361 3.57 2.82 21.05
N MET A 362 2.60 3.00 20.15
CA MET A 362 2.38 4.31 19.56
C MET A 362 1.97 5.23 20.72
N SER A 363 2.98 5.63 21.50
CA SER A 363 2.94 6.77 22.39
C SER A 363 2.98 7.97 21.47
N SER A 364 1.90 8.74 21.49
CA SER A 364 1.79 10.06 20.90
C SER A 364 2.68 11.07 21.63
N THR A 365 3.99 10.83 21.62
CA THR A 365 5.02 11.75 22.08
C THR A 365 6.12 11.78 21.04
N THR A 366 5.92 12.60 20.00
CA THR A 366 6.94 12.95 19.01
C THR A 366 8.01 13.82 19.66
N SER A 367 9.28 13.42 19.57
CA SER A 367 10.39 14.36 19.77
C SER A 367 10.32 15.41 18.64
N PRO A 368 10.52 16.71 18.90
CA PRO A 368 10.40 17.75 17.88
C PRO A 368 11.38 17.50 16.72
N THR A 369 10.87 17.43 15.49
CA THR A 369 11.68 17.43 14.26
C THR A 369 11.74 18.86 13.72
N THR A 370 12.93 19.36 13.44
CA THR A 370 13.13 20.65 12.76
C THR A 370 13.73 20.40 11.38
N THR A 371 13.03 20.79 10.31
CA THR A 371 13.52 20.69 8.94
C THR A 371 13.91 22.06 8.39
N THR A 372 15.15 22.21 7.95
CA THR A 372 15.68 23.43 7.32
C THR A 372 15.84 23.21 5.82
N TYR A 373 15.39 24.18 5.01
CA TYR A 373 15.54 24.14 3.56
C TYR A 373 16.49 25.24 3.09
N THR A 374 17.51 24.85 2.34
CA THR A 374 18.43 25.79 1.67
C THR A 374 18.24 25.68 0.17
N LEU A 375 17.97 26.80 -0.49
CA LEU A 375 17.79 26.84 -1.94
C LEU A 375 18.96 27.59 -2.60
N ALA A 376 19.71 26.89 -3.43
CA ALA A 376 20.87 27.44 -4.11
C ALA A 376 20.48 28.44 -5.22
N SER A 377 21.41 29.35 -5.53
CA SER A 377 21.25 30.40 -6.55
C SER A 377 20.88 29.83 -7.93
N LEU A 378 21.49 28.71 -8.32
CA LEU A 378 21.23 28.05 -9.60
C LEU A 378 19.79 27.53 -9.69
N ALA A 379 19.36 26.76 -8.68
CA ALA A 379 18.00 26.23 -8.60
C ALA A 379 16.97 27.37 -8.64
N TYR A 380 17.14 28.38 -7.79
CA TYR A 380 16.27 29.56 -7.77
C TYR A 380 16.22 30.27 -9.12
N THR A 381 17.37 30.45 -9.76
CA THR A 381 17.45 31.12 -11.06
C THR A 381 16.69 30.35 -12.13
N LYS A 382 16.86 29.02 -12.22
CA LYS A 382 16.12 28.18 -13.16
C LYS A 382 14.60 28.26 -12.93
N LEU A 383 14.16 28.29 -11.67
CA LEU A 383 12.74 28.46 -11.30
C LEU A 383 12.15 29.75 -11.87
N ILE A 384 12.82 30.88 -11.61
CA ILE A 384 12.34 32.20 -12.06
C ILE A 384 12.44 32.34 -13.58
N LEU A 385 13.51 31.83 -14.21
CA LEU A 385 13.64 31.83 -15.67
C LEU A 385 12.55 31.00 -16.35
N HIS A 386 12.16 29.87 -15.75
CA HIS A 386 11.09 29.04 -16.28
C HIS A 386 9.74 29.77 -16.24
N ALA A 387 9.44 30.44 -15.13
CA ALA A 387 8.25 31.28 -15.02
C ALA A 387 8.26 32.46 -16.02
N LEU A 388 9.42 33.11 -16.21
CA LEU A 388 9.56 34.22 -17.17
C LEU A 388 9.49 33.79 -18.64
N LYS A 389 9.90 32.55 -18.95
CA LYS A 389 9.80 31.98 -20.29
C LYS A 389 8.33 31.82 -20.71
N HIS A 390 7.49 31.45 -19.74
CA HIS A 390 6.08 31.12 -19.93
C HIS A 390 5.16 31.99 -19.07
N PRO A 391 5.11 33.32 -19.29
CA PRO A 391 4.38 34.25 -18.42
C PRO A 391 2.85 34.07 -18.50
N HIS A 392 2.34 33.42 -19.55
CA HIS A 392 0.91 33.25 -19.80
C HIS A 392 0.41 31.83 -19.54
N THR A 393 1.24 30.94 -19.02
CA THR A 393 0.84 29.56 -18.72
C THR A 393 1.47 29.07 -17.42
N PRO A 394 0.84 28.10 -16.72
CA PRO A 394 1.47 27.48 -15.57
C PRO A 394 2.69 26.66 -16.00
N ALA A 395 3.86 26.98 -15.46
CA ALA A 395 5.09 26.22 -15.67
C ALA A 395 5.43 25.38 -14.44
N ASN A 396 5.94 24.17 -14.61
CA ASN A 396 6.26 23.31 -13.47
C ASN A 396 7.54 22.49 -13.66
N GLY A 397 8.07 22.00 -12.56
CA GLY A 397 9.27 21.19 -12.57
C GLY A 397 9.59 20.59 -11.21
N VAL A 398 10.76 19.96 -11.12
CA VAL A 398 11.23 19.31 -9.89
C VAL A 398 12.49 19.96 -9.34
N LEU A 399 12.67 19.84 -8.04
CA LEU A 399 13.79 20.34 -7.27
C LEU A 399 14.74 19.20 -6.96
N LEU A 400 16.03 19.39 -7.21
CA LEU A 400 17.07 18.41 -6.97
C LEU A 400 17.97 18.84 -5.81
N GLY A 401 18.36 17.90 -4.97
CA GLY A 401 19.13 18.23 -3.77
C GLY A 401 19.62 17.03 -2.98
N THR A 402 20.12 17.31 -1.79
CA THR A 402 20.54 16.30 -0.81
C THR A 402 19.79 16.48 0.50
N VAL A 403 19.59 15.37 1.21
CA VAL A 403 18.94 15.35 2.52
C VAL A 403 19.93 14.83 3.55
N SER A 404 20.25 15.67 4.54
CA SER A 404 21.13 15.30 5.66
C SER A 404 20.32 15.24 6.95
N ARG A 405 20.52 14.18 7.74
CA ARG A 405 19.82 14.01 9.03
C ARG A 405 20.84 13.98 10.16
N SER A 406 20.67 14.86 11.15
CA SER A 406 21.47 14.87 12.37
C SER A 406 20.56 14.67 13.59
N SER A 407 20.97 13.78 14.49
CA SER A 407 20.23 13.48 15.71
C SER A 407 21.04 13.93 16.92
N THR A 408 20.40 14.69 17.80
CA THR A 408 20.90 14.97 19.15
C THR A 408 19.94 14.35 20.15
N ASN A 409 20.37 14.09 21.39
CA ASN A 409 19.56 13.43 22.44
C ASN A 409 18.21 14.12 22.76
N ALA A 410 17.90 15.28 22.16
CA ALA A 410 16.66 16.03 22.35
C ALA A 410 15.85 16.29 21.05
N ASN A 411 16.49 16.42 19.87
CA ASN A 411 15.81 16.79 18.61
C ASN A 411 16.44 16.09 17.38
N VAL A 412 15.60 15.84 16.37
CA VAL A 412 16.03 15.44 15.02
C VAL A 412 16.05 16.68 14.12
N ASN A 413 17.21 17.02 13.58
CA ASN A 413 17.37 18.09 12.62
C ASN A 413 17.56 17.50 11.22
N VAL A 414 16.78 17.99 10.27
CA VAL A 414 16.83 17.56 8.87
C VAL A 414 17.19 18.76 8.00
N ASP A 415 18.30 18.68 7.27
CA ASP A 415 18.75 19.73 6.38
C ASP A 415 18.57 19.27 4.93
N VAL A 416 17.70 19.96 4.20
CA VAL A 416 17.44 19.72 2.78
C VAL A 416 18.13 20.82 1.97
N ALA A 417 19.19 20.46 1.25
CA ALA A 417 19.92 21.38 0.38
C ALA A 417 19.46 21.19 -1.07
N ILE A 418 18.60 22.09 -1.55
CA ILE A 418 18.12 22.14 -2.93
C ILE A 418 19.18 22.87 -3.77
N THR A 419 19.91 22.12 -4.59
CA THR A 419 21.07 22.60 -5.33
C THR A 419 20.77 22.89 -6.80
N ASP A 420 19.78 22.22 -7.37
CA ASP A 420 19.38 22.41 -8.76
C ASP A 420 17.86 22.26 -8.96
N ALA A 421 17.38 22.60 -10.16
CA ALA A 421 16.00 22.40 -10.58
C ALA A 421 15.91 21.97 -12.05
N VAL A 422 14.94 21.13 -12.36
CA VAL A 422 14.67 20.62 -13.71
C VAL A 422 13.30 21.12 -14.17
N PRO A 423 13.23 22.03 -15.15
CA PRO A 423 11.99 22.41 -15.84
C PRO A 423 11.33 21.22 -16.53
N LEU A 424 10.06 20.95 -16.26
CA LEU A 424 9.29 19.89 -16.90
C LEU A 424 8.37 20.47 -17.98
N LEU A 425 7.16 20.86 -17.63
CA LEU A 425 6.11 21.15 -18.61
C LEU A 425 5.44 22.50 -18.35
N HIS A 426 4.87 23.11 -19.39
CA HIS A 426 4.14 24.37 -19.32
C HIS A 426 2.72 24.33 -19.95
N HIS A 427 2.30 23.20 -20.52
CA HIS A 427 1.02 23.06 -21.24
C HIS A 427 0.02 22.03 -20.66
N TRP A 428 0.42 21.15 -19.75
CA TRP A 428 -0.41 19.98 -19.35
C TRP A 428 -0.95 20.10 -17.92
N THR A 429 -2.28 20.23 -17.79
CA THR A 429 -3.00 20.30 -16.50
C THR A 429 -3.58 18.95 -16.06
N SER A 430 -3.10 17.83 -16.62
CA SER A 430 -3.45 16.46 -16.25
C SER A 430 -2.19 15.60 -16.15
N LEU A 431 -2.15 14.64 -15.21
CA LEU A 431 -1.07 13.65 -15.09
C LEU A 431 -1.08 12.76 -16.34
N SER A 432 -0.32 13.17 -17.36
CA SER A 432 -0.22 12.47 -18.63
C SER A 432 0.95 11.47 -18.58
N PRO A 433 0.93 10.41 -19.40
CA PRO A 433 2.09 9.52 -19.56
C PRO A 433 3.39 10.27 -19.86
N MET A 434 3.30 11.45 -20.49
CA MET A 434 4.45 12.31 -20.76
C MET A 434 5.05 12.90 -19.49
N MET A 435 4.23 13.36 -18.53
CA MET A 435 4.72 13.85 -17.24
C MET A 435 5.48 12.76 -16.47
N GLU A 436 4.99 11.52 -16.51
CA GLU A 436 5.66 10.39 -15.85
C GLU A 436 7.02 10.10 -16.48
N ILE A 437 7.12 10.14 -17.80
CA ILE A 437 8.40 9.97 -18.52
C ILE A 437 9.37 11.10 -18.16
N GLY A 438 8.90 12.36 -18.16
CA GLY A 438 9.73 13.50 -17.77
C GLY A 438 10.24 13.40 -16.33
N LEU A 439 9.38 12.99 -15.39
CA LEU A 439 9.76 12.75 -13.99
C LEU A 439 10.79 11.64 -13.86
N GLU A 440 10.64 10.53 -14.58
CA GLU A 440 11.59 9.41 -14.53
C GLU A 440 12.96 9.80 -15.11
N LEU A 441 12.97 10.57 -16.21
CA LEU A 441 14.21 11.11 -16.78
C LEU A 441 14.91 12.08 -15.82
N ALA A 442 14.14 12.94 -15.15
CA ALA A 442 14.68 13.84 -14.12
C ALA A 442 15.25 13.08 -12.91
N ARG A 443 14.60 11.98 -12.48
CA ARG A 443 15.13 11.09 -11.44
C ARG A 443 16.44 10.42 -11.86
N GLY A 444 16.51 9.90 -13.08
CA GLY A 444 17.73 9.33 -13.64
C GLY A 444 18.88 10.35 -13.69
N HIS A 445 18.56 11.59 -14.08
CA HIS A 445 19.52 12.70 -14.09
C HIS A 445 20.02 13.05 -12.68
N ALA A 446 19.12 13.13 -11.69
CA ALA A 446 19.47 13.39 -10.31
C ALA A 446 20.40 12.30 -9.76
N ALA A 447 20.04 11.02 -9.98
CA ALA A 447 20.83 9.87 -9.53
C ALA A 447 22.25 9.87 -10.12
N ALA A 448 22.41 10.20 -11.41
CA ALA A 448 23.72 10.32 -12.06
C ALA A 448 24.62 11.38 -11.41
N ARG A 449 24.05 12.37 -10.73
CA ARG A 449 24.74 13.45 -10.02
C ARG A 449 24.79 13.25 -8.50
N LYS A 450 24.35 12.09 -7.99
CA LYS A 450 24.21 11.80 -6.56
C LYS A 450 23.27 12.78 -5.84
N LEU A 451 22.25 13.24 -6.55
CA LEU A 451 21.17 14.07 -6.04
C LEU A 451 19.87 13.27 -6.00
N GLU A 452 18.94 13.72 -5.19
CA GLU A 452 17.58 13.20 -5.10
C GLU A 452 16.59 14.25 -5.60
N VAL A 453 15.42 13.80 -6.05
CA VAL A 453 14.29 14.71 -6.26
C VAL A 453 13.68 15.03 -4.90
N VAL A 454 13.91 16.25 -4.42
CA VAL A 454 13.56 16.72 -3.06
C VAL A 454 12.40 17.71 -3.05
N GLY A 455 11.72 17.90 -4.18
CA GLY A 455 10.55 18.76 -4.22
C GLY A 455 10.00 19.03 -5.60
N TYR A 456 8.89 19.76 -5.61
CA TYR A 456 8.16 20.20 -6.80
C TYR A 456 8.09 21.73 -6.81
N TYR A 457 8.07 22.33 -7.99
CA TYR A 457 7.68 23.73 -8.11
C TYR A 457 6.66 23.94 -9.21
N GLN A 458 5.81 24.96 -9.00
CA GLN A 458 4.80 25.39 -9.95
C GLN A 458 4.77 26.92 -9.98
N ALA A 459 4.93 27.51 -11.17
CA ALA A 459 4.59 28.90 -11.43
C ALA A 459 3.10 29.03 -11.75
N ALA A 460 2.44 29.98 -11.09
CA ALA A 460 1.07 30.35 -11.42
C ALA A 460 1.01 31.21 -12.70
N GLU A 461 -0.10 31.14 -13.42
CA GLU A 461 -0.37 31.99 -14.58
C GLU A 461 -0.52 33.46 -14.15
N HIS A 462 0.12 34.40 -14.86
CA HIS A 462 -0.05 35.83 -14.61
C HIS A 462 -1.41 36.32 -15.14
N LEU A 463 -2.38 36.55 -14.26
CA LEU A 463 -3.72 37.04 -14.65
C LEU A 463 -3.73 38.54 -15.00
N HIS A 464 -2.71 39.31 -14.62
CA HIS A 464 -2.73 40.77 -14.74
C HIS A 464 -2.38 41.36 -16.12
N GLN A 465 -1.85 40.57 -17.07
CA GLN A 465 -1.64 41.07 -18.45
C GLN A 465 -2.90 41.04 -19.33
N ASN A 466 -3.96 40.35 -18.92
CA ASN A 466 -5.24 40.28 -19.67
C ASN A 466 -6.28 41.32 -19.25
N LYS A 467 -5.88 42.47 -18.68
CA LYS A 467 -6.79 43.58 -18.31
C LYS A 467 -7.10 44.56 -19.46
N HIS A 468 -7.11 44.09 -20.71
CA HIS A 468 -7.67 44.83 -21.85
C HIS A 468 -8.77 44.01 -22.55
N GLY A 469 -9.82 43.67 -21.79
CA GLY A 469 -11.05 43.08 -22.30
C GLY A 469 -12.15 43.21 -21.25
N HIS A 470 -13.31 43.75 -21.63
CA HIS A 470 -14.37 44.21 -20.73
C HIS A 470 -15.07 43.12 -19.91
N GLY A 471 -15.44 43.44 -18.67
CA GLY A 471 -16.57 42.78 -17.97
C GLY A 471 -16.36 42.59 -16.47
N HIS A 472 -17.20 43.25 -15.68
CA HIS A 472 -17.16 43.29 -14.21
C HIS A 472 -17.30 41.93 -13.51
N GLY A 473 -16.46 41.69 -12.50
CA GLY A 473 -16.66 40.69 -11.45
C GLY A 473 -15.67 40.95 -10.30
N HIS A 474 -16.19 41.09 -9.07
CA HIS A 474 -15.41 41.39 -7.86
C HIS A 474 -14.32 40.34 -7.61
N GLY A 475 -13.06 40.79 -7.52
CA GLY A 475 -11.89 39.94 -7.28
C GLY A 475 -11.84 39.44 -5.84
N HIS A 476 -12.21 38.17 -5.64
CA HIS A 476 -11.66 37.38 -4.54
C HIS A 476 -10.17 37.18 -4.81
N GLY A 477 -9.32 37.50 -3.82
CA GLY A 477 -7.89 37.22 -3.90
C GLY A 477 -7.67 35.73 -4.15
N HIS A 478 -7.16 35.39 -5.33
CA HIS A 478 -6.75 34.03 -5.63
C HIS A 478 -5.49 33.75 -4.80
N GLU A 479 -5.65 32.98 -3.73
CA GLU A 479 -4.54 32.37 -3.02
C GLU A 479 -3.70 31.55 -4.02
N ALA A 480 -2.42 31.84 -4.13
CA ALA A 480 -1.47 31.02 -4.87
C ALA A 480 -1.42 29.63 -4.22
N ALA A 481 -2.20 28.72 -4.78
CA ALA A 481 -2.33 27.32 -4.39
C ALA A 481 -1.72 26.42 -5.48
N LEU A 482 -1.28 25.22 -5.09
CA LEU A 482 -0.90 24.20 -6.07
C LEU A 482 -2.12 23.84 -6.91
N ALA A 483 -1.92 23.60 -8.20
CA ALA A 483 -2.99 23.03 -9.00
C ALA A 483 -3.23 21.57 -8.58
N PRO A 484 -4.41 20.96 -8.80
CA PRO A 484 -4.69 19.57 -8.42
C PRO A 484 -3.72 18.51 -8.97
N VAL A 485 -3.00 18.83 -10.05
CA VAL A 485 -1.89 17.99 -10.55
C VAL A 485 -0.61 18.24 -9.77
N GLY A 486 -0.29 19.49 -9.46
CA GLY A 486 0.84 19.84 -8.61
C GLY A 486 0.72 19.26 -7.19
N GLU A 487 -0.49 19.19 -6.63
CA GLU A 487 -0.76 18.52 -5.36
C GLU A 487 -0.48 17.02 -5.44
N ARG A 488 -0.92 16.36 -6.52
CA ARG A 488 -0.65 14.94 -6.75
C ARG A 488 0.83 14.65 -6.94
N VAL A 489 1.52 15.43 -7.77
CA VAL A 489 2.97 15.26 -8.02
C VAL A 489 3.75 15.55 -6.74
N ALA A 490 3.42 16.61 -5.99
CA ALA A 490 4.04 16.89 -4.70
C ALA A 490 3.79 15.77 -3.69
N GLY A 491 2.58 15.17 -3.68
CA GLY A 491 2.27 13.98 -2.91
C GLY A 491 3.17 12.80 -3.25
N MET A 492 3.25 12.44 -4.54
CA MET A 492 4.12 11.37 -5.05
C MET A 492 5.60 11.59 -4.73
N LEU A 493 6.08 12.84 -4.80
CA LEU A 493 7.46 13.17 -4.44
C LEU A 493 7.71 13.04 -2.94
N ARG A 494 6.71 13.36 -2.11
CA ARG A 494 6.81 13.21 -0.66
C ARG A 494 6.77 11.76 -0.20
N GLU A 495 6.02 10.91 -0.91
CA GLU A 495 6.05 9.45 -0.73
C GLU A 495 7.45 8.90 -1.00
N ALA A 496 8.15 9.43 -2.01
CA ALA A 496 9.52 9.03 -2.34
C ALA A 496 10.58 9.65 -1.40
N CYS A 497 10.36 10.89 -0.94
CA CYS A 497 11.23 11.63 -0.05
C CYS A 497 10.39 12.38 0.98
N GLY A 498 10.30 11.90 2.23
CA GLY A 498 9.39 12.45 3.25
C GLY A 498 9.56 13.95 3.57
N GLU A 499 10.71 14.51 3.22
CA GLU A 499 11.06 15.93 3.38
C GLU A 499 10.77 16.76 2.12
N ALA A 500 10.16 16.18 1.09
CA ALA A 500 9.92 16.87 -0.16
C ALA A 500 9.03 18.11 0.05
N VAL A 501 9.43 19.21 -0.58
CA VAL A 501 8.73 20.50 -0.47
C VAL A 501 8.09 20.89 -1.79
N ALA A 502 6.98 21.62 -1.72
CA ALA A 502 6.37 22.25 -2.88
C ALA A 502 6.55 23.77 -2.83
N LEU A 503 7.08 24.34 -3.92
CA LEU A 503 7.26 25.78 -4.10
C LEU A 503 6.26 26.29 -5.13
N VAL A 504 5.40 27.23 -4.73
CA VAL A 504 4.52 27.94 -5.65
C VAL A 504 5.14 29.29 -5.96
N ILE A 505 5.39 29.58 -7.24
CA ILE A 505 5.90 30.87 -7.70
C ILE A 505 4.70 31.74 -8.04
N ASP A 506 4.53 32.81 -7.28
CA ASP A 506 3.53 33.85 -7.53
C ASP A 506 4.02 34.77 -8.66
N GLY A 507 3.51 34.53 -9.86
CA GLY A 507 3.85 35.29 -11.06
C GLY A 507 3.60 36.78 -10.88
N ASP A 508 2.46 37.19 -10.33
CA ASP A 508 2.09 38.61 -10.25
C ASP A 508 3.09 39.44 -9.41
N ARG A 509 3.86 38.77 -8.53
CA ARG A 509 4.94 39.37 -7.73
C ARG A 509 6.31 39.35 -8.41
N ILE A 510 6.45 38.66 -9.54
CA ILE A 510 7.65 38.69 -10.39
C ILE A 510 7.69 40.02 -11.16
N GLY A 511 8.37 41.02 -10.58
CA GLY A 511 8.60 42.32 -11.25
C GLY A 511 8.05 43.54 -10.50
N GLU A 512 7.39 43.35 -9.35
CA GLU A 512 7.02 44.45 -8.47
C GLU A 512 8.26 45.06 -7.80
N THR A 513 8.45 46.36 -7.96
CA THR A 513 9.44 47.16 -7.23
C THR A 513 8.74 47.92 -6.12
N ASP A 514 9.37 48.01 -4.94
CA ASP A 514 8.92 48.92 -3.89
C ASP A 514 9.05 50.39 -4.32
N THR A 515 8.52 51.30 -3.49
CA THR A 515 8.53 52.75 -3.74
C THR A 515 9.94 53.35 -3.86
N ASP A 516 11.00 52.62 -3.51
CA ASP A 516 12.40 53.01 -3.59
C ASP A 516 13.16 52.29 -4.74
N GLY A 517 12.48 51.48 -5.56
CA GLY A 517 13.05 50.79 -6.72
C GLY A 517 13.75 49.47 -6.39
N HIS A 518 13.61 48.94 -5.18
CA HIS A 518 14.11 47.62 -4.79
C HIS A 518 13.05 46.53 -5.03
N ALA A 519 13.47 45.32 -5.44
CA ALA A 519 12.54 44.21 -5.61
C ALA A 519 11.96 43.79 -4.26
N GLN A 520 10.64 43.89 -4.09
CA GLN A 520 9.97 43.58 -2.82
C GLN A 520 9.68 42.07 -2.74
N ALA A 521 10.17 41.41 -1.68
CA ALA A 521 9.85 40.05 -1.20
C ALA A 521 9.75 38.91 -2.26
N HIS A 522 10.61 37.88 -2.13
CA HIS A 522 10.65 36.73 -3.03
C HIS A 522 9.25 36.19 -3.42
N PRO A 523 8.99 35.94 -4.73
CA PRO A 523 7.70 35.44 -5.24
C PRO A 523 7.43 33.98 -4.84
N LEU A 524 8.32 33.35 -4.08
CA LEU A 524 8.18 31.97 -3.66
C LEU A 524 7.26 31.86 -2.43
N ILE A 525 6.18 31.13 -2.60
CA ILE A 525 5.29 30.71 -1.54
C ILE A 525 5.59 29.24 -1.25
N VAL A 526 6.12 28.97 -0.05
CA VAL A 526 6.44 27.61 0.37
C VAL A 526 5.21 26.95 0.98
N ARG A 527 4.87 25.75 0.51
CA ARG A 527 3.75 24.97 1.04
C ARG A 527 4.23 23.61 1.55
N LEU A 528 3.88 23.31 2.79
CA LEU A 528 3.90 21.97 3.38
C LEU A 528 2.47 21.44 3.33
N HIS A 529 2.23 20.35 2.61
CA HIS A 529 0.92 19.70 2.64
C HIS A 529 0.78 18.94 3.98
N VAL A 530 0.12 19.57 4.96
CA VAL A 530 -0.51 18.91 6.10
C VAL A 530 -2.01 19.08 5.90
N THR A 531 -2.78 18.02 6.07
CA THR A 531 -4.25 18.05 6.13
C THR A 531 -4.73 18.82 7.35
N SER A 532 -4.60 20.15 7.31
CA SER A 532 -5.39 21.09 8.11
C SER A 532 -5.19 22.48 7.54
N SER A 533 -6.29 23.14 7.24
CA SER A 533 -6.36 24.49 6.72
C SER A 533 -5.89 25.51 7.77
N GLU A 534 -4.65 26.01 7.69
CA GLU A 534 -4.26 27.34 8.22
C GLU A 534 -3.05 27.93 7.45
N PRO A 535 -2.94 29.28 7.33
CA PRO A 535 -1.87 29.92 6.56
C PRO A 535 -0.60 30.18 7.39
N LEU A 536 0.57 29.96 6.79
CA LEU A 536 1.89 30.22 7.39
C LEU A 536 2.42 31.63 7.03
N THR A 537 2.99 32.30 8.04
CA THR A 537 3.56 33.66 7.98
C THR A 537 5.05 33.67 7.57
N ASN A 538 5.43 34.53 6.63
CA ASN A 538 6.83 34.94 6.43
C ASN A 538 7.22 35.96 7.49
N SER A 539 8.27 35.72 8.27
CA SER A 539 8.79 36.70 9.24
C SER A 539 10.27 37.03 9.00
N PRO A 540 10.65 38.32 8.91
CA PRO A 540 12.01 38.78 9.12
C PRO A 540 12.33 38.90 10.64
N LEU A 541 13.62 38.78 11.00
CA LEU A 541 14.16 38.76 12.37
C LEU A 541 13.67 39.91 13.29
N PRO A 542 13.56 39.70 14.63
CA PRO A 542 12.97 40.69 15.53
C PRO A 542 13.97 41.72 16.05
N SER A 543 13.51 42.97 16.23
CA SER A 543 14.18 44.00 17.03
C SER A 543 13.39 44.37 18.30
N ARG A 544 14.09 44.22 19.43
CA ARG A 544 14.02 44.82 20.78
C ARG A 544 12.80 45.61 21.33
N THR A 545 12.52 45.32 22.62
CA THR A 545 12.02 46.17 23.76
C THR A 545 10.51 46.47 23.81
N SER A 546 9.70 46.38 24.89
CA SER A 546 9.79 46.75 26.33
C SER A 546 8.51 46.28 27.11
N PRO A 547 8.35 46.46 28.47
CA PRO A 547 7.71 45.51 29.42
C PRO A 547 6.25 45.83 29.90
N PRO A 548 5.61 45.01 30.79
CA PRO A 548 4.15 44.96 30.99
C PRO A 548 3.61 45.67 32.25
N ARG A 549 2.28 45.82 32.35
CA ARG A 549 1.56 46.28 33.56
C ARG A 549 0.21 45.55 33.80
N PRO A 550 -0.33 45.55 35.04
CA PRO A 550 -0.89 44.34 35.67
C PRO A 550 -2.41 44.36 36.03
N ARG A 551 -2.89 43.13 36.30
CA ARG A 551 -4.14 42.62 36.93
C ARG A 551 -5.08 43.54 37.72
N ALA A 552 -6.38 43.19 37.69
CA ALA A 552 -7.32 43.26 38.83
C ALA A 552 -8.47 42.21 38.69
N PRO A 553 -9.20 41.81 39.77
CA PRO A 553 -9.58 40.40 40.00
C PRO A 553 -11.07 40.08 40.39
N ARG A 554 -11.37 38.76 40.47
CA ARG A 554 -12.40 38.01 41.27
C ARG A 554 -13.87 37.92 40.74
N PRO A 555 -14.74 37.03 41.29
CA PRO A 555 -14.59 35.63 41.74
C PRO A 555 -15.81 34.72 41.35
N GLY A 556 -15.71 33.39 41.53
CA GLY A 556 -16.91 32.52 41.61
C GLY A 556 -16.68 31.05 41.24
N ALA A 557 -16.44 30.21 42.24
CA ALA A 557 -16.23 28.77 42.09
C ALA A 557 -17.51 27.99 41.75
N ARG A 558 -17.42 27.04 40.81
CA ARG A 558 -18.18 25.78 40.81
C ARG A 558 -17.36 24.68 40.12
N SER A 559 -17.19 23.57 40.85
CA SER A 559 -16.54 22.32 40.47
C SER A 559 -17.08 21.71 39.15
N ARG A 560 -16.18 21.41 38.20
CA ARG A 560 -16.36 20.45 37.10
C ARG A 560 -15.02 19.78 36.75
N CYS A 561 -15.11 18.53 36.31
CA CYS A 561 -14.05 17.58 35.92
C CYS A 561 -12.86 18.17 35.15
N PRO A 562 -11.66 17.54 35.24
CA PRO A 562 -10.52 17.94 34.43
C PRO A 562 -10.84 17.76 32.93
N PRO A 563 -10.47 18.72 32.06
CA PRO A 563 -10.50 18.52 30.62
C PRO A 563 -9.43 17.48 30.23
N PRO A 564 -9.61 16.75 29.11
CA PRO A 564 -8.52 15.96 28.54
C PRO A 564 -7.35 16.89 28.20
N ASP A 565 -6.13 16.42 28.47
CA ASP A 565 -4.88 17.14 28.25
C ASP A 565 -4.87 17.83 26.88
N SER A 566 -4.64 19.14 26.90
CA SER A 566 -4.30 19.91 25.71
C SER A 566 -2.98 19.39 25.16
N ALA A 567 -3.03 18.50 24.17
CA ALA A 567 -1.88 18.16 23.35
C ALA A 567 -1.33 19.47 22.76
N SER A 568 -0.06 19.76 23.02
CA SER A 568 0.65 20.87 22.39
C SER A 568 0.66 20.65 20.88
N THR A 569 -0.01 21.52 20.14
CA THR A 569 0.07 21.58 18.68
C THR A 569 1.45 22.10 18.28
N HIS A 570 2.40 21.19 18.09
CA HIS A 570 3.72 21.52 17.52
C HIS A 570 3.59 21.70 16.01
N THR A 571 3.68 22.94 15.54
CA THR A 571 3.71 23.27 14.11
C THR A 571 5.16 23.17 13.60
N PRO A 572 5.46 22.46 12.51
CA PRO A 572 6.82 22.42 11.96
C PRO A 572 7.23 23.83 11.53
N THR A 573 8.39 24.30 12.00
CA THR A 573 8.94 25.61 11.61
C THR A 573 9.76 25.44 10.33
N LEU A 574 9.23 25.91 9.21
CA LEU A 574 9.94 25.90 7.93
C LEU A 574 10.77 27.19 7.79
N THR A 575 12.08 27.05 7.57
CA THR A 575 12.97 28.17 7.26
C THR A 575 13.57 27.95 5.88
N LEU A 576 13.25 28.83 4.92
CA LEU A 576 13.89 28.89 3.61
C LEU A 576 14.93 30.01 3.62
N THR A 577 16.19 29.67 3.40
CA THR A 577 17.28 30.66 3.33
C THR A 577 17.62 30.99 1.87
N LEU A 578 17.58 32.28 1.52
CA LEU A 578 17.90 32.81 0.20
C LEU A 578 18.91 33.95 0.32
N ALA A 579 19.72 34.16 -0.72
CA ALA A 579 20.56 35.35 -0.82
C ALA A 579 19.69 36.61 -1.05
N PRO A 580 19.92 37.72 -0.34
CA PRO A 580 19.00 38.88 -0.30
C PRO A 580 18.72 39.57 -1.65
N ASP A 581 19.59 39.40 -2.64
CA ASP A 581 19.55 40.09 -3.93
C ASP A 581 19.33 39.15 -5.12
N LEU A 582 19.04 37.88 -4.84
CA LEU A 582 18.98 36.82 -5.82
C LEU A 582 17.92 37.07 -6.89
N LEU A 583 16.72 37.52 -6.51
CA LEU A 583 15.65 37.86 -7.46
C LEU A 583 16.05 39.01 -8.39
N ALA A 584 16.56 40.10 -7.83
CA ALA A 584 16.96 41.27 -8.61
C ALA A 584 18.11 40.94 -9.58
N ARG A 585 19.04 40.07 -9.19
CA ARG A 585 20.10 39.54 -10.06
C ARG A 585 19.53 38.67 -11.17
N THR A 586 18.67 37.70 -10.86
CA THR A 586 18.04 36.83 -11.86
C THR A 586 17.24 37.62 -12.90
N LEU A 587 16.45 38.61 -12.47
CA LEU A 587 15.68 39.48 -13.39
C LEU A 587 16.59 40.32 -14.29
N ARG A 588 17.71 40.81 -13.76
CA ARG A 588 18.70 41.56 -14.54
C ARG A 588 19.34 40.68 -15.62
N LEU A 589 19.77 39.47 -15.25
CA LEU A 589 20.36 38.50 -16.17
C LEU A 589 19.37 38.05 -17.27
N ALA A 590 18.11 37.85 -16.91
CA ALA A 590 17.05 37.56 -17.88
C ALA A 590 16.87 38.70 -18.90
N ARG A 591 16.96 39.97 -18.47
CA ARG A 591 16.82 41.14 -19.35
C ARG A 591 18.06 41.38 -20.21
N GLU A 592 19.25 41.31 -19.62
CA GLU A 592 20.51 41.66 -20.29
C GLU A 592 21.01 40.55 -21.22
N HIS A 593 20.82 39.28 -20.84
CA HIS A 593 21.36 38.12 -21.57
C HIS A 593 20.29 37.21 -22.18
N GLY A 594 19.01 37.49 -21.94
CA GLY A 594 17.91 36.67 -22.48
C GLY A 594 17.92 35.23 -21.98
N LEU A 595 18.41 34.98 -20.77
CA LEU A 595 18.63 33.63 -20.22
C LEU A 595 17.39 32.73 -20.23
N GLN A 596 16.20 33.30 -20.09
CA GLN A 596 14.93 32.58 -20.14
C GLN A 596 14.70 31.91 -21.50
N ARG A 597 15.31 32.41 -22.59
CA ARG A 597 15.27 31.78 -23.92
C ARG A 597 16.28 30.65 -24.08
N LEU A 598 17.30 30.60 -23.22
CA LEU A 598 18.32 29.55 -23.20
C LEU A 598 17.90 28.38 -22.31
N LEU A 599 16.90 28.57 -21.44
CA LEU A 599 16.37 27.53 -20.59
C LEU A 599 15.51 26.56 -21.42
N GLY A 600 15.92 25.30 -21.46
CA GLY A 600 15.15 24.19 -21.99
C GLY A 600 14.27 23.56 -20.91
N ASP A 601 13.05 23.22 -21.28
CA ASP A 601 12.12 22.37 -20.54
C ASP A 601 11.80 21.08 -21.32
N PHE A 602 11.04 20.17 -20.72
CA PHE A 602 10.72 18.90 -21.35
C PHE A 602 9.84 19.07 -22.59
N ASP A 603 8.94 20.08 -22.62
CA ASP A 603 8.14 20.38 -23.81
C ASP A 603 9.04 20.76 -25.00
N ASP A 604 10.06 21.60 -24.80
CA ASP A 604 11.02 21.93 -25.87
C ASP A 604 11.76 20.69 -26.38
N HIS A 605 12.08 19.74 -25.48
CA HIS A 605 12.76 18.49 -25.85
C HIS A 605 11.87 17.55 -26.68
N LEU A 606 10.57 17.60 -26.47
CA LEU A 606 9.61 16.86 -27.30
C LEU A 606 9.54 17.44 -28.72
N GLU A 607 9.77 18.74 -28.88
CA GLU A 607 9.84 19.40 -30.18
C GLU A 607 11.22 19.23 -30.84
N ASP A 608 12.30 19.32 -30.07
CA ASP A 608 13.68 19.16 -30.49
C ASP A 608 14.49 18.36 -29.44
N VAL A 609 14.73 17.09 -29.75
CA VAL A 609 15.46 16.16 -28.87
C VAL A 609 16.92 16.57 -28.60
N SER A 610 17.47 17.55 -29.33
CA SER A 610 18.81 18.09 -29.08
C SER A 610 18.87 19.05 -27.88
N VAL A 611 17.71 19.50 -27.38
CA VAL A 611 17.63 20.41 -26.22
C VAL A 611 18.04 19.67 -24.93
N ASP A 612 19.09 20.18 -24.27
CA ASP A 612 19.51 19.75 -22.93
C ASP A 612 18.65 20.40 -21.84
N TRP A 613 17.42 19.92 -21.71
CA TRP A 613 16.46 20.39 -20.70
C TRP A 613 16.76 19.87 -19.28
N LEU A 614 17.46 18.74 -19.17
CA LEU A 614 17.83 18.15 -17.88
C LEU A 614 19.00 18.89 -17.23
N GLY A 615 20.07 19.13 -17.98
CA GLY A 615 21.27 19.81 -17.48
C GLY A 615 21.16 21.33 -17.53
N ASN A 616 20.55 21.87 -18.58
CA ASN A 616 20.52 23.29 -18.87
C ASN A 616 21.95 23.91 -18.83
N GLY A 617 22.94 23.19 -19.40
CA GLY A 617 24.36 23.52 -19.26
C GLY A 617 24.73 24.95 -19.66
N ARG A 618 24.11 25.47 -20.73
CA ARG A 618 24.31 26.85 -21.23
C ARG A 618 23.88 27.92 -20.22
N VAL A 619 22.86 27.65 -19.42
CA VAL A 619 22.44 28.57 -18.34
C VAL A 619 23.50 28.59 -17.24
N GLY A 620 24.05 27.42 -16.88
CA GLY A 620 25.14 27.31 -15.91
C GLY A 620 26.43 28.00 -16.37
N GLU A 621 26.79 27.90 -17.65
CA GLU A 621 27.97 28.56 -18.24
C GLU A 621 27.87 30.09 -18.13
N VAL A 622 26.75 30.67 -18.55
CA VAL A 622 26.56 32.13 -18.49
C VAL A 622 26.52 32.62 -17.04
N LEU A 623 25.92 31.85 -16.11
CA LEU A 623 25.95 32.16 -14.68
C LEU A 623 27.37 32.14 -14.10
N GLY A 624 28.19 31.18 -14.53
CA GLY A 624 29.61 31.12 -14.16
C GLY A 624 30.43 32.29 -14.70
N GLU A 625 30.17 32.73 -15.94
CA GLU A 625 30.85 33.87 -16.56
C GLU A 625 30.55 35.22 -15.87
N VAL A 626 29.33 35.37 -15.31
CA VAL A 626 28.89 36.57 -14.60
C VAL A 626 29.09 36.50 -13.07
N GLY A 627 29.76 35.45 -12.58
CA GLY A 627 30.18 35.30 -11.18
C GLY A 627 29.05 35.01 -10.19
N VAL A 628 28.06 34.21 -10.60
CA VAL A 628 26.89 33.81 -9.79
C VAL A 628 26.97 32.36 -9.33
#